data_AF-A0A7X8JCG8-F1
#
_entry.id   AF-A0A7X8JCG8-F1
#
_cell.length_a   1.000
_cell.length_b   1.000
_cell.length_c   1.000
_cell.angle_alpha   90.00
_cell.angle_beta   90.00
_cell.angle_gamma   90.00
#
_symmetry.space_group_name_H-M   'P 1'
#
loop_
_entity.id
_entity.type
_entity.pdbx_description
1 polymer ?
#
loop_
_entity_poly.entity_id
_entity_poly.type
_entity_poly.pdbx_seq_one_letter_code
_entity_poly.pdbx_strand_id
1 'polypeptide(L)' 'MIDIRLRVFQSVANNLSFTKASKELFKCQPAISRHIQELESEFNT' A
#
# COMPACT_ATOMS: atom_id res chain seq x y z
N MET A 1 -4.83 13.99 8.77
CA MET A 1 -5.38 12.65 8.44
C MET A 1 -4.21 11.84 7.89
N ILE A 2 -3.80 10.72 8.50
CA ILE A 2 -2.72 9.89 7.94
C ILE A 2 -3.19 9.39 6.58
N ASP A 3 -2.45 9.71 5.51
CA ASP A 3 -2.79 9.25 4.16
C ASP A 3 -2.73 7.72 4.14
N ILE A 4 -3.87 7.10 3.82
CA ILE A 4 -4.01 5.65 3.75
C ILE A 4 -2.96 5.05 2.81
N ARG A 5 -2.59 5.76 1.74
CA ARG A 5 -1.59 5.31 0.76
C ARG A 5 -0.18 5.26 1.36
N LEU A 6 0.18 6.21 2.23
CA LEU A 6 1.46 6.18 2.96
C LEU A 6 1.51 5.03 3.97
N ARG A 7 0.40 4.75 4.66
CA ARG A 7 0.31 3.58 5.57
C ARG A 7 0.41 2.26 4.80
N VAL A 8 -0.23 2.17 3.64
CA VAL A 8 -0.14 1.01 2.74
C VAL A 8 1.29 0.82 2.26
N PHE A 9 1.95 1.88 1.81
CA PHE A 9 3.36 1.86 1.41
C PHE A 9 4.28 1.35 2.53
N GLN A 10 4.14 1.91 3.74
CA GLN A 10 4.94 1.48 4.89
C GLN A 10 4.74 -0.02 5.20
N SER A 11 3.50 -0.52 5.20
CA SER A 11 3.22 -1.93 5.45
C SER A 11 3.79 -2.83 4.35
N VAL A 12 3.66 -2.45 3.07
CA VAL A 12 4.25 -3.20 1.95
C VAL A 12 5.78 -3.27 2.08
N ALA A 13 6.43 -2.14 2.39
CA ALA A 13 7.88 -2.07 2.59
C ALA A 13 8.35 -2.94 3.77
N ASN A 14 7.66 -2.90 4.90
CA ASN A 14 8.02 -3.71 6.08
C ASN A 14 7.84 -5.21 5.84
N ASN A 15 6.80 -5.60 5.11
CA ASN A 15 6.51 -7.01 4.84
C ASN A 15 7.28 -7.59 3.65
N LEU A 16 7.84 -6.71 2.80
CA LEU A 16 8.40 -7.05 1.48
C LEU A 16 7.42 -7.86 0.61
N SER A 17 6.12 -7.69 0.83
CA SER A 17 5.07 -8.50 0.21
C SER A 17 3.70 -7.84 0.27
N PHE A 18 3.12 -7.59 -0.91
CA PHE A 18 1.75 -7.07 -1.07
C PHE A 18 0.70 -7.97 -0.40
N THR A 19 0.85 -9.28 -0.51
CA THR A 19 -0.11 -10.26 0.07
C THR A 19 -0.05 -10.30 1.60
N LYS A 20 1.13 -10.09 2.20
CA LYS A 20 1.24 -10.01 3.67
C LYS A 20 0.70 -8.68 4.19
N ALA A 21 1.03 -7.57 3.53
CA ALA A 21 0.49 -6.25 3.86
C ALA A 21 -1.05 -6.21 3.75
N SER A 22 -1.62 -6.89 2.75
CA SER A 22 -3.09 -6.97 2.61
C SER A 22 -3.75 -7.69 3.79
N LYS A 23 -3.11 -8.76 4.31
CA LYS A 23 -3.56 -9.47 5.52
C LYS A 23 -3.42 -8.61 6.77
N GLU A 24 -2.29 -7.91 6.93
CA GLU A 24 -2.04 -7.00 8.06
C GLU A 24 -3.07 -5.85 8.12
N LEU A 25 -3.39 -5.27 6.97
CA LEU A 25 -4.29 -4.13 6.86
C LEU A 25 -5.76 -4.51 6.69
N PHE A 26 -6.09 -5.81 6.70
CA PHE A 26 -7.44 -6.32 6.46
C PHE A 26 -8.07 -5.77 5.16
N LYS A 27 -7.28 -5.74 4.08
CA LYS A 27 -7.68 -5.29 2.75
C LYS A 27 -7.41 -6.36 1.71
N CYS A 28 -8.13 -6.29 0.59
CA CYS A 28 -7.82 -7.12 -0.57
C CYS A 28 -6.50 -6.65 -1.20
N GLN A 29 -5.65 -7.59 -1.63
CA GLN A 29 -4.38 -7.28 -2.28
C GLN A 29 -4.54 -6.34 -3.51
N PRO A 30 -5.60 -6.43 -4.35
CA PRO A 30 -5.81 -5.46 -5.43
C PRO A 30 -6.00 -4.01 -4.95
N ALA A 31 -6.61 -3.80 -3.78
CA ALA A 31 -6.74 -2.46 -3.20
C ALA A 31 -5.38 -1.93 -2.73
N ILE A 32 -4.54 -2.80 -2.16
CA ILE A 32 -3.16 -2.46 -1.79
C ILE A 32 -2.37 -2.04 -3.03
N SER A 33 -2.40 -2.82 -4.12
CA SER A 33 -1.72 -2.47 -5.36
C SER A 33 -2.20 -1.15 -5.95
N ARG A 34 -3.52 -0.90 -5.96
CA ARG A 34 -4.06 0.38 -6.45
C ARG A 34 -3.55 1.56 -5.63
N HIS A 35 -3.53 1.46 -4.31
CA HIS A 35 -3.04 2.54 -3.45
C HIS A 35 -1.56 2.84 -3.66
N ILE A 36 -0.73 1.83 -3.95
CA ILE A 36 0.67 2.05 -4.32
C ILE A 36 0.77 2.73 -5.69
N GLN A 37 0.04 2.27 -6.70
CA GLN A 37 0.04 2.89 -8.03
C GLN A 37 -0.42 4.36 -8.00
N GLU A 38 -1.46 4.67 -7.20
CA GLU A 38 -1.93 6.04 -6.99
C GLU A 38 -0.88 6.91 -6.29
N LEU A 39 -0.13 6.33 -5.35
CA LEU A 39 0.95 7.01 -4.66
C LEU A 39 2.14 7.29 -5.60
N GLU A 40 2.58 6.28 -6.35
CA GLU A 40 3.62 6.39 -7.37
C GLU A 40 3.25 7.45 -8.43
N SER A 41 1.99 7.46 -8.88
CA SER A 41 1.47 8.46 -9.81
C SER A 41 1.50 9.88 -9.24
N GLU A 42 1.21 10.06 -7.94
CA GLU A 42 1.26 11.37 -7.29
C GLU A 42 2.69 11.93 -7.20
N PHE A 43 3.67 11.05 -6.97
CA PHE A 43 5.08 11.43 -6.86
C PHE A 43 5.86 11.32 -8.17
N ASN A 44 5.21 10.93 -9.27
CA ASN A 44 5.82 10.64 -10.58
C ASN A 44 6.98 9.63 -10.49
N THR A 45 6.75 8.53 -9.76
CA THR A 45 7.68 7.41 -9.59
C THR A 45 7.01 6.07 -9.84
#